data_AF-A0AAW2RBC6-F1
#
_entry.id   AF-A0AAW2RBC6-F1
#
_cell.length_a   1.000
_cell.length_b   1.000
_cell.length_c   1.000
_cell.angle_alpha   90.00
_cell.angle_beta   90.00
_cell.angle_gamma   90.00
#
_symmetry.space_group_name_H-M   'P 1'
#
loop_
_entity.id
_entity.type
_entity.pdbx_description
1 polymer ?
#
loop_
_entity_poly.entity_id
_entity_poly.type
_entity_poly.pdbx_seq_one_letter_code
_entity_poly.pdbx_strand_id
1 'polypeptide(L)'
;MCSRVENGGQSKDYCDENNRQWPCAPNKGYYGRGPLQLSWNYNYGPAGQSIGFDGLNNPEIVARDSVISFRTAFWFWMNNCHNAITSGQGFGATIRAINGPLECNGANPATVTARVNYYRDYCNQLGVDPGTNLRC
;
A
#
# COMPACT_ATOMS: atom_id res chain seq x y z
N MET A 1 -8.36 -10.78 6.17
CA MET A 1 -9.52 -9.89 6.36
C MET A 1 -9.13 -8.51 5.81
N CYS A 2 -9.91 -7.94 4.90
CA CYS A 2 -9.62 -6.62 4.33
C CYS A 2 -10.12 -5.53 5.29
N SER A 3 -9.21 -4.92 6.04
CA SER A 3 -9.55 -3.84 6.98
C SER A 3 -9.56 -2.49 6.26
N ARG A 4 -10.61 -1.69 6.48
CA ARG A 4 -10.70 -0.32 5.92
C ARG A 4 -9.65 0.62 6.50
N VAL A 5 -9.21 0.33 7.73
CA VAL A 5 -8.27 1.10 8.54
C VAL A 5 -7.30 0.12 9.22
N GLU A 6 -6.04 0.53 9.38
CA GLU A 6 -4.99 -0.20 10.08
C GLU A 6 -5.36 -0.46 11.55
N ASN A 7 -5.12 -1.69 12.01
CA ASN A 7 -5.35 -2.04 13.41
C ASN A 7 -4.33 -1.35 14.32
N GLY A 8 -4.81 -0.57 15.29
CA GLY A 8 -3.95 0.20 16.20
C GLY A 8 -3.29 1.43 15.56
N GLY A 9 -3.54 1.67 14.26
CA GLY A 9 -2.98 2.81 13.53
C GLY A 9 -3.36 4.15 14.16
N GLN A 10 -4.52 4.27 14.82
CA GLN A 10 -4.93 5.51 15.49
C GLN A 10 -4.01 5.92 16.66
N SER A 11 -3.15 5.01 17.16
CA SER A 11 -2.16 5.31 18.21
C SER A 11 -0.94 6.08 17.70
N LYS A 12 -0.78 6.22 16.38
CA LYS A 12 0.27 6.99 15.71
C LYS A 12 -0.36 7.87 14.62
N ASP A 13 0.14 9.07 14.42
CA ASP A 13 -0.37 9.96 13.37
C ASP A 13 0.24 9.69 11.99
N TYR A 14 1.34 8.92 11.90
CA TYR A 14 2.08 8.66 10.67
C TYR A 14 2.41 9.97 9.94
N CYS A 15 2.81 10.98 10.70
CA CYS A 15 3.23 12.26 10.17
C CYS A 15 4.77 12.33 10.13
N ASP A 16 5.34 12.57 8.95
CA ASP A 16 6.70 13.08 8.85
C ASP A 16 6.67 14.62 8.84
N GLU A 17 6.94 15.20 10.00
CA GLU A 17 6.97 16.66 10.23
C GLU A 17 8.09 17.36 9.43
N ASN A 18 9.08 16.62 8.93
CA ASN A 18 10.15 17.21 8.11
C ASN A 18 9.74 17.35 6.64
N ASN A 19 8.63 16.74 6.22
CA ASN A 19 8.18 16.80 4.85
C ASN A 19 7.45 18.13 4.55
N ARG A 20 8.22 19.12 4.05
CA ARG A 20 7.69 20.45 3.72
C ARG A 20 6.79 20.49 2.49
N GLN A 21 6.90 19.51 1.59
CA GLN A 21 6.07 19.45 0.38
C GLN A 21 4.65 18.97 0.71
N TRP A 22 4.53 18.05 1.67
CA TRP A 22 3.27 17.45 2.09
C TRP A 22 3.09 17.62 3.60
N PRO A 23 2.88 18.86 4.08
CA PRO A 23 2.82 19.14 5.51
C PRO A 23 1.62 18.43 6.15
N CYS A 24 1.79 18.02 7.40
CA CYS A 24 0.72 17.39 8.16
C CYS A 24 -0.33 18.42 8.56
N ALA A 25 -1.60 18.08 8.35
CA ALA A 25 -2.71 18.91 8.78
C ALA A 25 -2.97 18.69 10.29
N PRO A 26 -3.29 19.77 11.05
CA PRO A 26 -3.61 19.64 12.46
C PRO A 26 -4.73 18.63 12.73
N ASN A 27 -4.57 17.81 13.77
CA ASN A 27 -5.53 16.79 14.19
C ASN A 27 -5.85 15.72 13.13
N LYS A 28 -4.95 15.49 12.16
CA LYS A 28 -5.08 14.42 11.17
C LYS A 28 -4.07 13.31 11.40
N GLY A 29 -4.53 12.08 11.15
CA GLY A 29 -3.70 10.88 11.17
C GLY A 29 -3.67 10.20 9.81
N TYR A 30 -2.48 9.86 9.34
CA TYR A 30 -2.15 9.24 8.07
C TYR A 30 -1.83 7.75 8.21
N TYR A 31 -2.41 7.06 9.18
CA TYR A 31 -2.32 5.61 9.31
C TYR A 31 -2.95 4.87 8.13
N GLY A 32 -2.69 3.57 8.03
CA GLY A 32 -3.08 2.75 6.89
C GLY A 32 -4.58 2.77 6.60
N ARG A 33 -4.96 3.06 5.36
CA ARG A 33 -6.36 2.96 4.88
C ARG A 33 -6.46 2.29 3.51
N GLY A 34 -7.59 1.65 3.26
CA GLY A 34 -7.90 1.03 1.97
C GLY A 34 -7.13 -0.25 1.67
N PRO A 35 -7.24 -0.78 0.43
CA PRO A 35 -6.79 -2.13 0.09
C PRO A 35 -5.29 -2.39 0.28
N LEU A 36 -4.45 -1.39 0.01
CA LEU A 36 -2.99 -1.45 0.20
C LEU A 36 -2.50 -0.66 1.41
N GLN A 37 -3.40 -0.28 2.33
CA GLN A 37 -3.06 0.44 3.56
C GLN A 37 -2.17 1.67 3.31
N LEU A 38 -2.67 2.63 2.52
CA LEU A 38 -1.97 3.88 2.27
C LEU A 38 -1.65 4.57 3.61
N SER A 39 -0.36 4.83 3.86
CA SER A 39 0.14 5.41 5.10
C SER A 39 1.08 6.58 4.81
N TRP A 40 1.20 7.51 5.76
CA TRP A 40 2.05 8.71 5.74
C TRP A 40 1.57 9.90 4.90
N ASN A 41 1.74 11.11 5.44
CA ASN A 41 1.43 12.39 4.80
C ASN A 41 2.01 12.50 3.38
N TYR A 42 3.25 12.04 3.19
CA TYR A 42 3.94 12.07 1.90
C TYR A 42 3.41 11.07 0.87
N ASN A 43 2.51 10.15 1.24
CA ASN A 43 1.77 9.31 0.29
C ASN A 43 0.34 9.81 0.09
N TYR A 44 -0.33 10.27 1.17
CA TYR A 44 -1.68 10.84 1.07
C TYR A 44 -1.71 12.11 0.22
N GLY A 45 -0.73 13.00 0.38
CA GLY A 45 -0.60 14.23 -0.41
C GLY A 45 -0.57 14.00 -1.93
N PRO A 46 0.42 13.28 -2.46
CA PRO A 46 0.53 13.06 -3.91
C PRO A 46 -0.57 12.13 -4.45
N ALA A 47 -1.07 11.17 -3.68
CA ALA A 47 -2.25 10.39 -4.07
C ALA A 47 -3.48 11.29 -4.23
N GLY A 48 -3.70 12.20 -3.27
CA GLY A 48 -4.75 13.22 -3.31
C GLY A 48 -4.66 14.09 -4.54
N GLN A 49 -3.45 14.61 -4.81
CA GLN A 49 -3.17 15.42 -6.00
C GLN A 49 -3.47 14.68 -7.31
N SER A 50 -3.06 13.41 -7.43
CA SER A 50 -3.24 12.63 -8.66
C SER A 50 -4.68 12.19 -8.89
N ILE A 51 -5.45 11.93 -7.83
CA ILE A 51 -6.80 11.35 -7.91
C ILE A 51 -7.89 12.43 -7.86
N GLY A 52 -7.58 13.60 -7.31
CA GLY A 52 -8.53 14.70 -7.13
C GLY A 52 -9.27 14.66 -5.79
N PHE A 53 -8.57 14.37 -4.68
CA PHE A 53 -9.11 14.50 -3.32
C PHE A 53 -8.10 15.19 -2.39
N ASP A 54 -8.59 15.77 -1.30
CA ASP A 54 -7.70 16.39 -0.30
C ASP A 54 -7.13 15.32 0.64
N GLY A 55 -5.95 14.79 0.30
CA GLY A 55 -5.29 13.76 1.09
C GLY A 55 -4.71 14.27 2.41
N LEU A 56 -4.40 15.57 2.53
CA LEU A 56 -3.79 16.12 3.74
C LEU A 56 -4.84 16.51 4.78
N ASN A 57 -5.92 17.19 4.37
CA ASN A 57 -6.97 17.66 5.27
C ASN A 57 -8.17 16.71 5.38
N ASN A 58 -8.28 15.70 4.51
CA ASN A 58 -9.35 14.70 4.58
C ASN A 58 -8.84 13.27 4.30
N PRO A 59 -7.77 12.79 4.97
CA PRO A 59 -7.24 11.44 4.75
C PRO A 59 -8.25 10.33 5.04
N GLU A 60 -9.23 10.58 5.92
CA GLU A 60 -10.30 9.64 6.25
C GLU A 60 -11.21 9.27 5.08
N ILE A 61 -11.24 10.07 4.00
CA ILE A 61 -12.01 9.77 2.80
C ILE A 61 -11.60 8.44 2.16
N VAL A 62 -10.32 8.05 2.29
CA VAL A 62 -9.78 6.79 1.78
C VAL A 62 -10.43 5.56 2.44
N ALA A 63 -10.99 5.71 3.66
CA ALA A 63 -11.72 4.65 4.35
C ALA A 63 -13.25 4.72 4.17
N ARG A 64 -13.78 5.87 3.72
CA ARG A 64 -15.22 6.15 3.62
C ARG A 64 -15.76 5.98 2.20
N ASP A 65 -15.00 6.40 1.20
CA ASP A 65 -15.38 6.32 -0.21
C ASP A 65 -14.66 5.14 -0.87
N SER A 66 -15.41 4.15 -1.37
CA SER A 66 -14.85 2.94 -1.96
C SER A 66 -14.10 3.21 -3.27
N VAL A 67 -14.54 4.17 -4.07
CA VAL A 67 -13.89 4.52 -5.34
C VAL A 67 -12.54 5.16 -5.06
N ILE A 68 -12.49 6.12 -4.14
CA ILE A 68 -11.21 6.73 -3.71
C ILE A 68 -10.32 5.67 -3.06
N SER A 69 -10.88 4.78 -2.23
CA SER A 69 -10.12 3.70 -1.57
C SER A 69 -9.40 2.79 -2.58
N PHE A 70 -10.08 2.37 -3.64
CA PHE A 70 -9.42 1.56 -4.67
C PHE A 70 -8.48 2.39 -5.56
N ARG A 71 -8.84 3.63 -5.88
CA ARG A 71 -7.98 4.52 -6.67
C ARG A 71 -6.64 4.76 -5.97
N THR A 72 -6.60 4.92 -4.65
CA THR A 72 -5.31 5.07 -3.93
C THR A 72 -4.47 3.80 -3.97
N ALA A 73 -5.08 2.61 -3.89
CA ALA A 73 -4.37 1.35 -4.07
C ALA A 73 -3.80 1.21 -5.49
N PHE A 74 -4.58 1.54 -6.53
CA PHE A 74 -4.09 1.55 -7.91
C PHE A 74 -3.00 2.60 -8.13
N TRP A 75 -3.15 3.80 -7.59
CA TRP A 75 -2.13 4.84 -7.65
C TRP A 75 -0.81 4.33 -7.05
N PHE A 76 -0.85 3.74 -5.85
CA PHE A 76 0.35 3.18 -5.23
C PHE A 76 0.96 2.07 -6.10
N TRP A 77 0.13 1.14 -6.58
CA TRP A 77 0.55 0.04 -7.42
C TRP A 77 1.23 0.51 -8.71
N MET A 78 0.63 1.46 -9.43
CA MET A 78 1.17 1.96 -10.70
C MET A 78 2.50 2.68 -10.52
N ASN A 79 2.69 3.38 -9.40
CA ASN A 79 3.92 4.13 -9.14
C ASN A 79 5.04 3.25 -8.54
N ASN A 80 4.72 2.18 -7.82
CA ASN A 80 5.72 1.44 -7.02
C ASN A 80 5.85 -0.05 -7.37
N CYS A 81 4.80 -0.69 -7.89
CA CYS A 81 4.74 -2.15 -8.06
C CYS A 81 4.65 -2.61 -9.52
N HIS A 82 3.93 -1.86 -10.35
CA HIS A 82 3.56 -2.28 -11.70
C HIS A 82 4.76 -2.58 -12.59
N ASN A 83 5.80 -1.74 -12.54
CA ASN A 83 7.02 -1.99 -13.32
C ASN A 83 7.69 -3.31 -12.91
N ALA A 84 7.73 -3.65 -11.63
CA ALA A 84 8.38 -4.87 -11.16
C ALA A 84 7.71 -6.14 -11.72
N ILE A 85 6.36 -6.20 -11.68
CA ILE A 85 5.64 -7.39 -12.18
C ILE A 85 5.64 -7.49 -13.71
N THR A 86 5.70 -6.37 -14.42
CA THR A 86 5.69 -6.34 -15.90
C THR A 86 7.08 -6.40 -16.55
N SER A 87 8.15 -6.24 -15.77
CA SER A 87 9.55 -6.33 -16.25
C SER A 87 10.27 -7.63 -15.85
N GLY A 88 9.52 -8.64 -15.38
CA GLY A 88 10.07 -9.96 -15.06
C GLY A 88 10.77 -10.08 -13.71
N GLN A 89 10.67 -9.08 -12.83
CA GLN A 89 11.23 -9.16 -11.47
C GLN A 89 10.45 -10.11 -10.55
N GLY A 90 9.19 -10.41 -10.91
CA GLY A 90 8.31 -11.35 -10.22
C GLY A 90 7.57 -10.76 -9.02
N PHE A 91 6.69 -11.57 -8.40
CA PHE A 91 5.81 -11.10 -7.32
C PHE A 91 6.59 -10.65 -6.07
N GLY A 92 7.73 -11.27 -5.76
CA GLY A 92 8.57 -10.90 -4.62
C GLY A 92 9.08 -9.45 -4.68
N ALA A 93 9.31 -8.91 -5.88
CA ALA A 93 9.69 -7.51 -6.04
C ALA A 93 8.53 -6.55 -5.70
N THR A 94 7.27 -6.97 -5.92
CA THR A 94 6.11 -6.18 -5.48
C THR A 94 5.97 -6.18 -3.97
N ILE A 95 6.24 -7.30 -3.28
CA ILE A 95 6.30 -7.37 -1.82
C ILE A 95 7.38 -6.40 -1.29
N ARG A 96 8.55 -6.42 -1.92
CA ARG A 96 9.66 -5.51 -1.57
C ARG A 96 9.29 -4.04 -1.72
N ALA A 97 8.57 -3.68 -2.78
CA ALA A 97 8.09 -2.32 -2.99
C ALA A 97 7.04 -1.89 -1.95
N ILE A 98 6.17 -2.81 -1.51
CA ILE A 98 5.12 -2.52 -0.54
C ILE A 98 5.67 -2.38 0.88
N ASN A 99 6.51 -3.32 1.33
CA ASN A 99 6.97 -3.33 2.73
C ASN A 99 8.33 -4.03 2.92
N GLY A 100 9.23 -3.86 1.95
CA GLY A 100 10.50 -4.59 1.89
C GLY A 100 11.34 -4.55 3.16
N PRO A 101 11.55 -3.39 3.80
CA PRO A 101 12.35 -3.28 5.03
C PRO A 101 11.81 -4.11 6.20
N LEU A 102 10.50 -4.36 6.26
CA LEU A 102 9.86 -5.08 7.38
C LEU A 102 9.60 -6.56 7.08
N GLU A 103 9.59 -6.96 5.80
CA GLU A 103 9.17 -8.31 5.40
C GLU A 103 10.25 -9.12 4.70
N CYS A 104 11.00 -8.52 3.80
CA CYS A 104 11.94 -9.22 2.93
C CYS A 104 13.27 -9.55 3.64
N ASN A 105 14.12 -10.32 2.98
CA ASN A 105 15.46 -10.73 3.42
C ASN A 105 15.42 -11.46 4.78
N GLY A 106 14.33 -12.18 5.04
CA GLY A 106 14.13 -12.93 6.28
C GLY A 106 13.58 -12.12 7.46
N ALA A 107 13.24 -10.83 7.28
CA ALA A 107 12.72 -9.99 8.36
C ALA A 107 11.35 -10.48 8.88
N ASN A 108 10.43 -10.89 7.99
CA ASN A 108 9.17 -11.51 8.39
C ASN A 108 8.68 -12.57 7.39
N PRO A 109 9.26 -13.79 7.43
CA PRO A 109 8.92 -14.85 6.47
C PRO A 109 7.45 -15.28 6.50
N ALA A 110 6.76 -15.14 7.64
CA ALA A 110 5.36 -15.49 7.78
C ALA A 110 4.46 -14.57 6.94
N THR A 111 4.70 -13.25 6.98
CA THR A 111 3.96 -12.28 6.17
C THR A 111 4.19 -12.46 4.67
N VAL A 112 5.45 -12.66 4.25
CA VAL A 112 5.78 -12.99 2.85
C VAL A 112 5.07 -14.27 2.42
N THR A 113 5.04 -15.30 3.26
CA THR A 113 4.32 -16.56 2.97
C THR A 113 2.83 -16.31 2.74
N ALA A 114 2.19 -15.53 3.62
CA ALA A 114 0.77 -15.21 3.48
C ALA A 114 0.47 -14.48 2.15
N ARG A 115 1.31 -13.50 1.76
CA ARG A 115 1.16 -12.79 0.49
C ARG A 115 1.30 -13.73 -0.71
N VAL A 116 2.30 -14.61 -0.69
CA VAL A 116 2.54 -15.59 -1.77
C VAL A 116 1.40 -16.57 -1.90
N ASN A 117 0.80 -17.00 -0.78
CA ASN A 117 -0.35 -17.90 -0.81
C ASN A 117 -1.55 -17.23 -1.48
N TYR A 118 -1.91 -16.00 -1.10
CA TYR A 118 -2.98 -15.26 -1.80
C TYR A 118 -2.69 -15.08 -3.29
N TYR A 119 -1.45 -14.74 -3.65
CA TYR A 119 -1.08 -14.59 -5.06
C TYR A 119 -1.25 -15.89 -5.85
N ARG A 120 -0.78 -17.02 -5.32
CA ARG A 120 -0.97 -18.34 -5.94
C ARG A 120 -2.44 -18.71 -6.05
N ASP A 121 -3.23 -18.47 -5.01
CA ASP A 121 -4.65 -18.77 -5.00
C ASP A 121 -5.40 -17.96 -6.08
N TYR A 122 -5.05 -16.69 -6.28
CA TYR A 122 -5.62 -15.87 -7.34
C TYR A 122 -5.12 -16.27 -8.74
N CYS A 123 -3.84 -16.61 -8.90
CA CYS A 123 -3.31 -17.14 -10.17
C CYS A 123 -4.03 -18.43 -10.57
N ASN A 124 -4.28 -19.33 -9.61
CA ASN A 124 -5.04 -20.57 -9.83
C ASN A 124 -6.48 -20.28 -10.28
N GLN A 125 -7.17 -19.33 -9.63
CA GLN A 125 -8.53 -18.93 -10.02
C GLN A 125 -8.59 -18.30 -11.41
N LEU A 126 -7.54 -17.56 -11.80
CA LEU A 126 -7.44 -16.89 -13.10
C LEU A 126 -6.87 -17.80 -14.21
N GLY A 127 -6.40 -19.00 -13.88
CA GLY A 127 -5.82 -19.93 -14.86
C GLY A 127 -4.49 -19.45 -15.45
N VAL A 128 -3.69 -18.70 -14.67
CA VAL A 128 -2.39 -18.16 -15.10
C VAL A 128 -1.24 -18.74 -14.27
N ASP A 129 -0.08 -18.94 -14.89
CA ASP A 129 1.13 -19.32 -14.16
C ASP A 129 1.57 -18.14 -13.24
N PRO A 130 1.75 -18.36 -11.92
CA PRO A 130 2.25 -17.31 -11.02
C PRO A 130 3.67 -16.83 -11.38
N GLY A 131 4.43 -17.62 -12.15
CA GLY A 131 5.79 -17.32 -12.56
C GLY A 131 6.83 -17.59 -11.47
N THR A 132 8.05 -17.10 -11.70
CA THR A 132 9.20 -17.25 -10.79
C THR A 132 9.35 -16.04 -9.87
N ASN A 133 10.35 -16.06 -8.98
CA ASN A 133 10.68 -14.94 -8.08
C ASN A 133 9.50 -14.48 -7.20
N LEU A 134 8.73 -15.44 -6.68
CA LEU A 134 7.54 -15.15 -5.88
C LEU A 134 7.84 -14.54 -4.51
N ARG A 135 9.08 -14.68 -4.03
CA ARG A 135 9.46 -14.30 -2.67
C ARG A 135 10.54 -13.24 -2.68
N CYS A 136 10.57 -12.48 -1.60
CA CYS A 136 11.69 -11.72 -1.11
C CYS A 136 11.92 -12.15 0.35
#